data_AF-A0A0B4S0S3-F1
#
_entry.id   AF-A0A0B4S0S3-F1
#
_cell.length_a   1.000
_cell.length_b   1.000
_cell.length_c   1.000
_cell.angle_alpha   90.00
_cell.angle_beta   90.00
_cell.angle_gamma   90.00
#
_symmetry.space_group_name_H-M   'P 1'
#
loop_
_entity.id
_entity.type
_entity.pdbx_description
1 polymer ?
#
loop_
_entity_poly.entity_id
_entity_poly.type
_entity_poly.pdbx_seq_one_letter_code
_entity_poly.pdbx_strand_id
1 'polypeptide(L)'
;MNKEEILKKSRNSKNNEHFDSIVNKYLRTQSIIISCLCIMLVLFNLSIGKGYFELFAILLSIHVVLNFSLYKYYSKKMYFYFSGVYLLICLIYLILYIVSELKKVNIL
;
A
#
# COMPACT_ATOMS: atom_id res chain seq x y z
N MET A 1 21.29 -25.39 26.51
CA MET A 1 20.29 -24.28 26.50
C MET A 1 19.64 -24.23 27.88
N ASN A 2 19.78 -23.11 28.60
CA ASN A 2 19.37 -23.01 29.99
C ASN A 2 17.86 -22.66 30.11
N LYS A 3 17.17 -23.09 31.17
CA LYS A 3 15.72 -22.86 31.36
C LYS A 3 15.34 -21.38 31.30
N GLU A 4 16.22 -20.51 31.80
CA GLU A 4 16.04 -19.07 31.75
C GLU A 4 16.15 -18.49 30.34
N GLU A 5 17.03 -19.01 29.49
CA GLU A 5 17.13 -18.60 28.08
C GLU A 5 15.85 -18.96 27.31
N ILE A 6 15.29 -20.14 27.57
CA ILE A 6 14.05 -20.61 26.93
C ILE A 6 12.88 -19.69 27.32
N LEU A 7 12.78 -19.35 28.61
CA LEU A 7 11.73 -18.45 29.11
C LEU A 7 11.89 -17.02 28.57
N LYS A 8 13.12 -16.50 28.46
CA LYS A 8 13.38 -15.18 27.87
C LYS A 8 13.00 -15.14 26.39
N LYS A 9 13.36 -16.18 25.63
CA LYS A 9 13.04 -16.31 24.21
C LYS A 9 11.54 -16.41 23.97
N SER A 10 10.82 -17.18 24.80
CA SER A 10 9.36 -17.31 24.75
C SER A 10 8.63 -16.00 25.09
N ARG A 11 9.11 -15.24 26.09
CA ARG A 11 8.53 -13.93 26.43
C ARG A 11 8.76 -12.91 25.31
N ASN A 12 9.95 -12.88 24.73
CA ASN A 12 10.26 -11.97 23.62
C ASN A 12 9.46 -12.32 22.35
N SER A 13 9.30 -13.61 22.01
CA SER A 13 8.49 -13.98 20.84
C SER A 13 7.03 -13.55 21.01
N LYS A 14 6.45 -13.75 22.19
CA LYS A 14 5.05 -13.39 22.48
C LYS A 14 4.80 -11.87 22.45
N ASN A 15 5.75 -11.08 22.95
CA ASN A 15 5.66 -9.62 22.87
C ASN A 15 5.81 -9.10 21.43
N ASN A 16 6.72 -9.69 20.66
CA ASN A 16 6.92 -9.31 19.25
C ASN A 16 5.69 -9.64 18.40
N GLU A 17 5.10 -10.82 18.56
CA GLU A 17 3.86 -11.20 17.88
C GLU A 17 2.69 -10.26 18.21
N HIS A 18 2.57 -9.84 19.47
CA HIS A 18 1.52 -8.91 19.89
C HIS A 18 1.73 -7.52 19.27
N PHE A 19 2.95 -6.99 19.32
CA PHE A 19 3.30 -5.71 18.73
C PHE A 19 3.06 -5.69 17.21
N ASP A 20 3.52 -6.73 16.51
CA ASP A 20 3.31 -6.87 15.07
C ASP A 20 1.81 -6.95 14.72
N SER A 21 1.00 -7.59 15.56
CA SER A 21 -0.45 -7.65 15.35
C SER A 21 -1.12 -6.25 15.46
N ILE A 22 -0.68 -5.42 16.41
CA ILE A 22 -1.20 -4.06 16.61
C ILE A 22 -0.79 -3.17 15.44
N VAL A 23 0.49 -3.20 15.07
CA VAL A 23 1.02 -2.41 13.95
C VAL A 23 0.28 -2.75 12.66
N ASN A 24 0.04 -4.04 12.41
CA ASN A 24 -0.63 -4.47 11.19
C ASN A 24 -2.13 -4.09 11.17
N LYS A 25 -2.81 -4.16 12.33
CA LYS A 25 -4.19 -3.65 12.47
C LYS A 25 -4.23 -2.14 12.17
N TYR A 26 -3.27 -1.39 12.67
CA TYR A 26 -3.18 0.05 12.43
C TYR A 26 -2.90 0.38 10.96
N LEU A 27 -1.93 -0.31 10.32
CA LEU A 27 -1.63 -0.17 8.89
C LEU A 27 -2.85 -0.47 8.01
N ARG A 28 -3.63 -1.50 8.36
CA ARG A 28 -4.85 -1.84 7.62
C ARG A 28 -5.91 -0.74 7.76
N THR A 29 -6.12 -0.21 8.96
CA THR A 29 -7.05 0.90 9.19
C THR A 29 -6.60 2.16 8.46
N GLN A 30 -5.31 2.51 8.52
CA GLN A 30 -4.76 3.65 7.78
C GLN A 30 -4.94 3.48 6.27
N SER A 31 -4.68 2.29 5.73
CA SER A 31 -4.90 2.01 4.31
C SER A 31 -6.35 2.23 3.91
N ILE A 32 -7.33 1.79 4.72
CA ILE A 32 -8.76 2.01 4.45
C ILE A 32 -9.06 3.52 4.43
N ILE A 33 -8.59 4.27 5.42
CA ILE A 33 -8.81 5.72 5.52
C ILE A 33 -8.22 6.43 4.29
N ILE A 34 -6.97 6.14 3.94
CA ILE A 34 -6.31 6.75 2.79
C ILE A 34 -7.01 6.38 1.49
N SER A 35 -7.50 5.13 1.38
CA SER A 35 -8.27 4.69 0.21
C SER A 35 -9.55 5.49 0.05
N CYS A 36 -10.32 5.67 1.14
CA CYS A 36 -11.52 6.49 1.12
C CYS A 36 -11.22 7.95 0.72
N LEU A 37 -10.17 8.54 1.28
CA LEU A 37 -9.76 9.90 0.95
C LEU A 37 -9.36 10.03 -0.52
N CYS A 38 -8.57 9.09 -1.05
CA CYS A 38 -8.17 9.09 -2.45
C CYS A 38 -9.38 8.93 -3.38
N ILE A 39 -10.33 8.04 -3.06
CA ILE A 39 -11.55 7.87 -3.85
C ILE A 39 -12.36 9.18 -3.88
N MET A 40 -12.53 9.84 -2.73
CA MET A 40 -13.23 11.12 -2.67
C MET A 40 -12.54 12.21 -3.50
N LEU A 41 -11.20 12.28 -3.44
CA LEU A 41 -10.43 13.23 -4.25
C LEU A 41 -10.52 12.92 -5.75
N VAL A 42 -10.53 11.65 -6.15
CA VAL A 42 -10.74 11.25 -7.55
C VAL A 42 -12.11 11.69 -8.03
N LEU A 43 -13.17 11.41 -7.26
CA LEU A 43 -14.54 11.83 -7.61
C LEU A 43 -14.66 13.35 -7.71
N PHE A 44 -14.02 14.08 -6.80
CA PHE A 44 -13.97 15.54 -6.83
C PHE A 44 -13.20 16.06 -8.04
N ASN A 45 -12.01 15.52 -8.34
CA ASN A 45 -11.24 15.95 -9.51
C ASN A 45 -11.99 15.66 -10.81
N LEU A 46 -12.71 14.54 -10.88
CA LEU A 46 -13.55 14.19 -12.01
C LEU A 46 -14.69 15.21 -12.19
N SER A 47 -15.32 15.67 -11.10
CA SER A 47 -16.44 16.63 -11.17
C SER A 47 -16.01 18.02 -11.62
N ILE A 48 -14.76 18.42 -11.38
CA ILE A 48 -14.19 19.70 -11.83
C ILE A 48 -13.37 19.57 -13.13
N GLY A 49 -13.40 18.41 -13.79
CA GLY A 49 -12.68 18.16 -15.05
C GLY A 49 -11.15 18.17 -14.93
N LYS A 50 -10.60 17.99 -13.72
CA LYS A 50 -9.15 17.88 -13.50
C LYS A 50 -8.65 16.45 -13.71
N GLY A 51 -7.34 16.35 -13.96
CA GLY A 51 -6.64 15.07 -13.96
C GLY A 51 -6.75 14.36 -12.61
N TYR A 52 -6.70 13.03 -12.67
CA TYR A 52 -6.84 12.17 -11.49
C TYR A 52 -5.89 10.96 -11.55
N PHE A 53 -5.02 10.90 -12.57
CA PHE A 53 -4.13 9.76 -12.79
C PHE A 53 -3.07 9.64 -11.69
N GLU A 54 -2.56 10.78 -11.22
CA GLU A 54 -1.62 10.88 -10.11
C GLU A 54 -2.20 10.34 -8.80
N LEU A 55 -3.49 10.59 -8.54
CA LEU A 55 -4.16 10.11 -7.33
C LEU A 55 -4.31 8.59 -7.35
N PHE A 56 -4.63 7.99 -8.51
CA PHE A 56 -4.65 6.53 -8.64
C PHE A 56 -3.26 5.93 -8.52
N ALA A 57 -2.23 6.52 -9.13
CA ALA A 57 -0.86 6.03 -9.01
C ALA A 57 -0.40 6.02 -7.54
N ILE A 58 -0.66 7.10 -6.79
CA ILE A 58 -0.35 7.19 -5.37
C ILE A 58 -1.13 6.12 -4.58
N LEU A 59 -2.45 6.02 -4.78
CA LEU A 59 -3.28 5.04 -4.09
C LEU A 59 -2.80 3.60 -4.33
N LEU A 60 -2.53 3.25 -5.58
CA LEU A 60 -2.05 1.92 -5.97
C LEU A 60 -0.67 1.63 -5.36
N SER A 61 0.24 2.60 -5.34
CA SER A 61 1.57 2.44 -4.72
C SER A 61 1.49 2.09 -3.23
N ILE A 62 0.53 2.68 -2.50
CA ILE A 62 0.28 2.38 -1.10
C ILE A 62 -0.21 0.93 -0.93
N HIS A 63 -1.12 0.49 -1.81
CA HIS A 63 -1.58 -0.89 -1.82
C HIS A 63 -0.48 -1.89 -2.20
N VAL A 64 0.46 -1.53 -3.07
CA VAL A 64 1.64 -2.37 -3.37
C VAL A 64 2.44 -2.62 -2.10
N VAL A 65 2.80 -1.56 -1.38
CA VAL A 65 3.61 -1.63 -0.15
C VAL A 65 2.88 -2.40 0.95
N LEU A 66 1.58 -2.13 1.14
CA LEU A 66 0.78 -2.84 2.14
C LEU A 66 0.70 -4.34 1.84
N ASN A 67 0.36 -4.72 0.61
CA ASN A 67 0.24 -6.13 0.24
C ASN A 67 1.59 -6.84 0.28
N PHE A 68 2.68 -6.17 -0.11
CA PHE A 68 4.02 -6.73 0.02
C PHE A 68 4.42 -6.95 1.49
N SER A 69 4.08 -6.00 2.36
CA SER A 69 4.32 -6.12 3.81
C SER A 69 3.52 -7.27 4.42
N LEU A 70 2.25 -7.40 4.04
CA LEU A 70 1.39 -8.52 4.43
C LEU A 70 1.89 -9.86 3.90
N TYR A 71 2.44 -9.90 2.68
CA TYR A 71 3.10 -11.09 2.15
C TYR A 71 4.30 -11.48 3.00
N LYS A 72 5.19 -10.53 3.32
CA LYS A 72 6.39 -10.80 4.14
C LYS A 72 6.01 -11.34 5.53
N TYR A 73 4.92 -10.87 6.11
CA TYR A 73 4.47 -11.28 7.44
C TYR A 73 3.71 -12.61 7.43
N TYR A 74 2.67 -12.75 6.62
CA TYR A 74 1.82 -13.95 6.61
C TYR A 74 2.34 -15.07 5.69
N SER A 75 3.34 -14.77 4.85
CA SER A 75 3.87 -15.67 3.81
C SER A 75 2.81 -16.24 2.85
N LYS A 76 1.65 -15.57 2.74
CA LYS A 76 0.55 -15.99 1.85
C LYS A 76 0.77 -15.44 0.44
N LYS A 77 0.96 -16.34 -0.52
CA LYS A 77 1.19 -16.01 -1.95
C LYS A 77 0.14 -15.05 -2.54
N MET A 78 -1.11 -15.12 -2.07
CA MET A 78 -2.19 -14.22 -2.51
C MET A 78 -1.81 -12.74 -2.39
N TYR A 79 -1.17 -12.33 -1.28
CA TYR A 79 -0.75 -10.94 -1.09
C TYR A 79 0.37 -10.54 -2.05
N PHE A 80 1.26 -11.47 -2.39
CA PHE A 80 2.30 -11.22 -3.40
C PHE A 80 1.69 -10.99 -4.79
N TYR A 81 0.72 -11.83 -5.19
CA TYR A 81 0.00 -11.63 -6.45
C TYR A 81 -0.72 -10.29 -6.51
N PHE A 82 -1.44 -9.92 -5.43
CA PHE A 82 -2.08 -8.60 -5.38
C PHE A 82 -1.07 -7.45 -5.46
N SER A 83 0.05 -7.54 -4.75
CA SER A 83 1.13 -6.54 -4.83
C SER A 83 1.65 -6.38 -6.27
N GLY A 84 1.89 -7.49 -6.97
CA GLY A 84 2.32 -7.47 -8.38
C GLY A 84 1.29 -6.86 -9.33
N VAL A 85 0.01 -7.21 -9.17
CA VAL A 85 -1.09 -6.63 -9.97
C VAL A 85 -1.22 -5.13 -9.72
N TYR A 86 -1.23 -4.69 -8.46
CA TYR A 86 -1.28 -3.27 -8.13
C TYR A 86 -0.09 -2.51 -8.67
N LEU A 87 1.11 -3.11 -8.66
CA LEU A 87 2.31 -2.49 -9.21
C LEU A 87 2.19 -2.28 -10.72
N LEU A 88 1.71 -3.28 -11.45
CA LEU A 88 1.50 -3.17 -12.90
C LEU A 88 0.52 -2.03 -13.22
N ILE A 89 -0.62 -1.99 -12.53
CA ILE A 89 -1.64 -0.96 -12.73
C ILE A 89 -1.09 0.43 -12.33
N CYS A 90 -0.31 0.50 -11.25
CA CYS A 90 0.34 1.73 -10.79
C CYS A 90 1.26 2.31 -11.87
N LEU A 91 2.06 1.48 -12.52
CA LEU A 91 2.95 1.90 -13.61
C LEU A 91 2.16 2.41 -14.81
N ILE A 92 1.05 1.76 -15.17
CA ILE A 92 0.18 2.23 -16.26
C ILE A 92 -0.37 3.63 -15.94
N TYR A 93 -0.92 3.84 -14.74
CA TYR A 93 -1.43 5.16 -14.35
C TYR A 93 -0.34 6.23 -14.28
N LEU A 94 0.87 5.86 -13.85
CA LEU A 94 2.01 6.78 -13.82
C LEU A 94 2.41 7.20 -15.23
N ILE A 95 2.46 6.27 -16.19
CA ILE A 95 2.74 6.57 -17.60
C ILE A 95 1.65 7.49 -18.17
N LEU A 96 0.38 7.18 -17.91
CA LEU A 96 -0.74 8.03 -18.36
C LEU A 96 -0.66 9.45 -17.78
N TYR A 97 -0.30 9.58 -16.50
CA TYR A 97 -0.05 10.86 -15.87
C TYR A 97 1.08 11.62 -16.57
N ILE A 98 2.24 10.99 -16.77
CA ILE A 98 3.40 11.62 -17.45
C ILE A 98 3.02 12.08 -18.87
N VAL A 99 2.36 11.22 -19.65
CA VAL A 99 1.91 11.58 -21.01
C VAL A 99 0.90 12.73 -20.99
N SER A 100 -0.03 12.74 -20.03
CA SER A 100 -0.98 13.83 -19.83
C SER A 100 -0.28 15.16 -19.53
N GLU A 101 0.71 15.16 -18.64
CA GLU A 101 1.46 16.38 -18.30
C GLU A 101 2.35 16.85 -19.45
N LEU A 102 3.03 15.94 -20.17
CA LEU A 102 3.84 16.30 -21.33
C LEU A 102 3.02 16.98 -22.44
N LYS A 103 1.79 16.50 -22.68
CA LYS A 103 0.86 17.14 -23.63
C LYS A 103 0.47 18.55 -23.19
N LYS A 104 0.28 18.80 -21.89
CA LYS A 104 -0.04 20.14 -21.38
C LYS A 104 1.10 21.13 -21.59
N VAL A 105 2.34 20.66 -21.58
CA VAL A 105 3.55 21.49 -21.73
C VAL A 105 3.99 21.60 -23.20
N ASN A 106 3.20 21.08 -24.16
CA ASN A 106 3.48 21.16 -25.61
C ASN A 106 4.81 20.50 -26.03
N ILE A 107 5.29 19.54 -25.24
CA ILE A 107 6.53 18.79 -25.53
C ILE A 107 6.25 17.57 -26.44
N LEU A 108 4.97 17.26 -26.68
CA LEU A 108 4.49 16.16 -27.53
C LEU A 108 3.20 16.56 -28.24
#